data_AF-A0A963GMG8-F1
#
_entry.id   AF-A0A963GMG8-F1
#
_cell.length_a   1.000
_cell.length_b   1.000
_cell.length_c   1.000
_cell.angle_alpha   90.00
_cell.angle_beta   90.00
_cell.angle_gamma   90.00
#
_symmetry.space_group_name_H-M   'P 1'
#
loop_
_entity.id
_entity.type
_entity.pdbx_description
1 polymer ?
#
loop_
_entity_poly.entity_id
_entity_poly.type
_entity_poly.pdbx_seq_one_letter_code
_entity_poly.pdbx_strand_id
1 'polypeptide(L)'
;MHREHARQRLIRENLQFAGTGGVSQENADQGFRPAFRDCETLRIYPSRFADGRAAPFHMVDGLPAEAVEARDARGRVLRIKASVVSGFVRGGRFYTREEASRALATLH
;
A
#
# COMPACT_ATOMS: atom_id res chain seq x y z
N MET A 1 -23.83 -0.19 9.74
CA MET A 1 -22.90 -1.01 8.92
C MET A 1 -21.80 -0.12 8.36
N HIS A 2 -20.65 0.00 9.03
CA HIS A 2 -19.51 0.72 8.46
C HIS A 2 -18.77 -0.23 7.51
N ARG A 3 -19.06 -0.14 6.21
CA ARG A 3 -18.40 -0.94 5.18
C ARG A 3 -16.90 -0.62 5.16
N GLU A 4 -16.11 -1.67 5.11
CA GLU A 4 -14.65 -1.68 5.19
C GLU A 4 -14.03 -1.20 3.86
N HIS A 5 -14.09 0.11 3.59
CA HIS A 5 -13.73 0.67 2.28
C HIS A 5 -12.24 0.63 1.97
N ALA A 6 -11.38 0.79 2.99
CA ALA A 6 -9.93 0.78 2.80
C ALA A 6 -9.40 -0.60 2.35
N ARG A 7 -9.88 -1.70 2.94
CA ARG A 7 -9.48 -3.05 2.51
C ARG A 7 -10.06 -3.42 1.15
N GLN A 8 -11.31 -3.06 0.90
CA GLN A 8 -11.94 -3.27 -0.42
C GLN A 8 -11.17 -2.55 -1.54
N ARG A 9 -10.61 -1.38 -1.26
CA ARG A 9 -9.72 -0.69 -2.20
C ARG A 9 -8.48 -1.53 -2.53
N LEU A 10 -7.78 -2.07 -1.53
CA LEU A 10 -6.61 -2.93 -1.76
C LEU A 10 -6.94 -4.20 -2.53
N ILE A 11 -8.10 -4.81 -2.27
CA ILE A 11 -8.57 -5.99 -3.01
C ILE A 11 -8.76 -5.63 -4.49
N ARG A 12 -9.41 -4.51 -4.80
CA ARG A 12 -9.60 -4.04 -6.19
C ARG A 12 -8.27 -3.76 -6.88
N GLU A 13 -7.33 -3.11 -6.20
CA GLU A 13 -5.99 -2.87 -6.74
C GLU A 13 -5.25 -4.18 -7.01
N ASN A 14 -5.30 -5.16 -6.09
CA ASN A 14 -4.67 -6.45 -6.31
C ASN A 14 -5.27 -7.19 -7.50
N LEU A 15 -6.60 -7.14 -7.70
CA LEU A 15 -7.25 -7.72 -8.88
C LEU A 15 -6.83 -7.02 -10.18
N GLN A 16 -6.68 -5.69 -10.15
CA GLN A 16 -6.26 -4.91 -11.32
C GLN A 16 -4.81 -5.20 -11.75
N PHE A 17 -3.91 -5.42 -10.79
CA PHE A 17 -2.49 -5.63 -11.03
C PHE A 17 -2.05 -7.09 -10.96
N ALA A 18 -2.99 -8.04 -10.84
CA ALA A 18 -2.70 -9.47 -10.77
C ALA A 18 -1.90 -9.96 -11.99
N GLY A 19 -0.86 -10.78 -11.76
CA GLY A 19 0.04 -11.22 -12.83
C GLY A 19 1.03 -10.14 -13.29
N THR A 20 1.25 -9.11 -12.46
CA THR A 20 2.27 -8.08 -12.69
C THR A 20 3.05 -7.81 -11.41
N GLY A 21 4.24 -7.20 -11.56
CA GLY A 21 5.05 -6.67 -10.45
C GLY A 21 4.36 -5.63 -9.55
N GLY A 22 3.11 -5.24 -9.86
CA GLY A 22 2.26 -4.40 -9.03
C GLY A 22 1.60 -5.10 -7.83
N VAL A 23 1.78 -6.42 -7.66
CA VAL A 23 1.31 -7.21 -6.50
C VAL A 23 2.49 -7.56 -5.58
N SER A 24 2.29 -7.45 -4.26
CA SER A 24 3.38 -7.63 -3.28
C SER A 24 4.03 -9.02 -3.33
N GLN A 25 3.24 -10.07 -3.57
CA GLN A 25 3.74 -11.44 -3.67
C GLN A 25 4.65 -11.65 -4.89
N GLU A 26 4.44 -10.91 -5.97
CA GLU A 26 5.20 -11.03 -7.21
C GLU A 26 6.47 -10.16 -7.21
N ASN A 27 6.69 -9.37 -6.15
CA ASN A 27 7.74 -8.36 -6.07
C ASN A 27 8.63 -8.46 -4.81
N ALA A 28 8.34 -9.41 -3.93
CA ALA A 28 9.01 -9.55 -2.63
C ALA A 28 10.53 -9.79 -2.76
N ASP A 29 10.95 -10.58 -3.77
CA ASP A 29 12.35 -10.99 -3.94
C ASP A 29 13.21 -9.94 -4.67
N GLN A 30 12.59 -8.88 -5.20
CA GLN A 30 13.27 -7.84 -6.01
C GLN A 30 13.57 -6.55 -5.22
N GLY A 31 13.51 -6.64 -3.89
CA GLY A 31 13.83 -5.53 -2.98
C GLY A 31 12.74 -4.46 -2.87
N PHE A 32 11.56 -4.68 -3.45
CA PHE A 32 10.42 -3.78 -3.30
C PHE A 32 9.67 -4.07 -2.00
N ARG A 33 9.51 -3.05 -1.18
CA ARG A 33 8.77 -3.11 0.08
C ARG A 33 7.43 -2.41 -0.09
N PRO A 34 6.29 -3.05 0.22
CA PRO A 34 4.98 -2.42 0.11
C PRO A 34 4.90 -1.13 0.94
N ALA A 35 4.35 -0.08 0.36
CA ALA A 35 4.23 1.23 0.98
C ALA A 35 3.02 2.00 0.43
N PHE A 36 2.76 3.13 1.07
CA PHE A 36 1.77 4.11 0.66
C PHE A 36 2.44 5.47 0.54
N ARG A 37 1.92 6.32 -0.35
CA ARG A 37 2.35 7.72 -0.44
C ARG A 37 1.13 8.61 -0.40
N ASP A 38 1.16 9.65 0.42
CA ASP A 38 0.19 10.74 0.33
C ASP A 38 0.65 11.72 -0.74
N CYS A 39 -0.13 11.88 -1.81
CA CYS A 39 0.22 12.76 -2.93
C CYS A 39 0.13 14.25 -2.60
N GLU A 40 -0.57 14.64 -1.52
CA GLU A 40 -0.64 16.04 -1.09
C GLU A 40 0.60 16.43 -0.29
N THR A 41 1.01 15.57 0.64
CA THR A 41 2.15 15.84 1.54
C THR A 41 3.46 15.23 1.07
N LEU A 42 3.42 14.40 0.03
CA LEU A 42 4.51 13.59 -0.50
C LEU A 42 5.14 12.61 0.50
N ARG A 43 4.56 12.46 1.69
CA ARG A 43 5.03 11.54 2.74
C ARG A 43 4.81 10.09 2.32
N ILE A 44 5.79 9.26 2.65
CA ILE A 44 5.77 7.82 2.38
C ILE A 44 5.57 7.08 3.70
N TYR A 45 4.61 6.17 3.72
CA TYR A 45 4.27 5.31 4.85
C TYR A 45 4.57 3.85 4.48
N PRO A 46 5.56 3.20 5.09
CA PRO A 46 5.79 1.77 4.90
C PRO A 46 4.56 0.97 5.31
N SER A 47 4.24 -0.09 4.58
CA SER A 47 3.17 -1.01 4.95
C SER A 47 3.53 -1.74 6.25
N ARG A 48 2.65 -1.69 7.24
CA ARG A 48 2.87 -2.25 8.57
C ARG A 48 1.62 -2.91 9.11
N PHE A 49 1.82 -3.93 9.94
CA PHE A 49 0.79 -4.45 10.83
C PHE A 49 0.42 -3.39 11.88
N ALA A 50 -0.72 -3.59 12.56
CA ALA A 50 -1.17 -2.69 13.62
C ALA A 50 -0.16 -2.53 14.77
N ASP A 51 0.71 -3.53 14.99
CA ASP A 51 1.78 -3.51 15.98
C ASP A 51 3.07 -2.82 15.50
N GLY A 52 3.06 -2.25 14.29
CA GLY A 52 4.19 -1.53 13.70
C GLY A 52 5.22 -2.41 12.99
N ARG A 53 5.14 -3.74 13.06
CA ARG A 53 6.03 -4.63 12.29
C ARG A 53 5.80 -4.44 10.79
N ALA A 54 6.87 -4.59 10.00
CA ALA A 54 6.78 -4.47 8.55
C ALA A 54 5.88 -5.56 7.96
N ALA A 55 4.99 -5.15 7.06
CA ALA A 55 4.07 -6.06 6.38
C ALA A 55 4.66 -6.52 5.04
N PRO A 56 4.57 -7.82 4.71
CA PRO A 56 5.02 -8.33 3.41
C PRO A 56 4.06 -8.01 2.27
N PHE A 57 2.89 -7.45 2.57
CA PHE A 57 1.89 -6.99 1.60
C PHE A 57 1.26 -5.66 2.05
N HIS A 58 0.51 -5.00 1.17
CA HIS A 58 -0.22 -3.78 1.51
C HIS A 58 -1.23 -4.04 2.64
N MET A 59 -1.04 -3.35 3.76
CA MET A 59 -1.91 -3.35 4.93
C MET A 59 -2.10 -1.91 5.42
N VAL A 60 -3.35 -1.56 5.71
CA VAL A 60 -3.70 -0.22 6.20
C VAL A 60 -3.71 -0.12 7.72
N ASP A 61 -3.72 -1.24 8.43
CA ASP A 61 -3.96 -1.27 9.88
C ASP A 61 -2.88 -0.50 10.67
N GLY A 62 -1.63 -0.54 10.20
CA GLY A 62 -0.50 0.19 10.76
C GLY A 62 -0.27 1.59 10.21
N LEU A 63 -1.17 2.13 9.38
CA LEU A 63 -1.04 3.52 8.90
C LEU A 63 -1.18 4.50 10.08
N PRO A 64 -0.48 5.64 10.07
CA PRO A 64 -0.60 6.65 11.10
C PRO A 64 -1.85 7.51 10.90
N ALA A 65 -2.23 8.29 11.92
CA ALA A 65 -3.48 9.06 11.90
C ALA A 65 -3.53 10.09 10.77
N GLU A 66 -2.39 10.67 10.37
CA GLU A 66 -2.32 11.64 9.28
C GLU A 66 -2.71 11.07 7.91
N ALA A 67 -2.68 9.74 7.72
CA ALA A 67 -3.09 9.06 6.48
C ALA A 67 -4.51 8.46 6.56
N VAL A 68 -5.12 8.46 7.75
CA VAL A 68 -6.38 7.77 8.05
C VAL A 68 -7.48 8.79 8.32
N GLU A 69 -8.59 8.68 7.60
CA GLU A 69 -9.74 9.57 7.80
C GLU A 69 -10.73 9.03 8.83
N ALA A 70 -10.82 7.70 8.99
CA ALA A 70 -11.71 7.10 9.96
C ALA A 70 -11.22 5.73 10.45
N ARG A 71 -11.38 5.50 11.75
CA ARG A 71 -11.22 4.19 12.40
C ARG A 71 -12.52 3.78 13.08
N ASP A 72 -12.72 2.48 13.28
CA ASP A 72 -13.79 1.98 14.12
C ASP A 72 -13.43 2.05 15.62
N ALA A 73 -14.38 1.72 16.49
CA ALA A 73 -14.20 1.72 17.94
C ALA A 73 -13.11 0.74 18.44
N ARG A 74 -12.66 -0.20 17.60
CA ARG A 74 -11.56 -1.15 17.89
C ARG A 74 -10.23 -0.70 17.27
N GLY A 75 -10.18 0.50 16.69
CA GLY A 75 -8.98 1.06 16.07
C GLY A 75 -8.69 0.57 14.65
N ARG A 76 -9.58 -0.24 14.05
CA ARG A 76 -9.39 -0.73 12.66
C ARG A 76 -9.63 0.39 11.67
N VAL A 77 -8.80 0.47 10.63
CA VAL A 77 -8.91 1.51 9.60
C VAL A 77 -10.12 1.24 8.71
N LEU A 78 -11.07 2.17 8.73
CA LEU A 78 -12.25 2.13 7.87
C LEU A 78 -12.01 2.85 6.54
N ARG A 79 -11.38 4.03 6.62
CA ARG A 79 -11.14 4.92 5.46
C ARG A 79 -9.76 5.58 5.58
N ILE A 80 -9.05 5.62 4.46
CA ILE A 80 -7.79 6.34 4.29
C ILE A 80 -8.03 7.55 3.39
N LYS A 81 -7.16 8.56 3.46
CA LYS A 81 -7.26 9.73 2.59
C LYS A 81 -7.29 9.36 1.12
N ALA A 82 -8.10 10.07 0.34
CA ALA A 82 -8.16 9.87 -1.11
C ALA A 82 -6.81 10.15 -1.80
N SER A 83 -6.02 11.07 -1.23
CA SER A 83 -4.67 11.40 -1.70
C SER A 83 -3.64 10.30 -1.46
N VAL A 84 -3.93 9.31 -0.60
CA VAL A 84 -3.00 8.23 -0.29
C VAL A 84 -3.08 7.17 -1.37
N VAL A 85 -1.96 6.85 -2.02
CA VAL A 85 -1.85 5.83 -3.07
C VAL A 85 -0.98 4.66 -2.65
N SER A 86 -1.34 3.45 -3.08
CA SER A 86 -0.57 2.23 -2.84
C SER A 86 0.59 2.12 -3.83
N GLY A 87 1.74 1.69 -3.34
CA GLY A 87 2.92 1.46 -4.16
C GLY A 87 4.00 0.73 -3.38
N PHE A 88 5.26 0.98 -3.73
CA PHE A 88 6.40 0.28 -3.17
C PHE A 88 7.56 1.25 -2.94
N VAL A 89 8.42 0.94 -1.98
CA VAL A 89 9.72 1.59 -1.83
C VAL A 89 10.81 0.62 -2.25
N ARG A 90 11.74 1.10 -3.07
CA ARG A 90 12.97 0.41 -3.44
C ARG A 90 14.11 1.44 -3.48
N GLY A 91 15.21 1.17 -2.78
CA GLY A 91 16.35 2.09 -2.71
C GLY A 91 16.03 3.50 -2.22
N GLY A 92 15.04 3.65 -1.32
CA GLY A 92 14.61 4.96 -0.80
C GLY A 92 13.67 5.75 -1.71
N ARG A 93 13.37 5.25 -2.92
CA ARG A 93 12.43 5.88 -3.86
C ARG A 93 11.08 5.17 -3.83
N PHE A 94 10.00 5.95 -3.92
CA PHE A 94 8.64 5.43 -4.09
C PHE A 94 8.35 5.14 -5.56
N TYR A 95 7.67 4.02 -5.80
CA TYR A 95 7.17 3.56 -7.08
C TYR A 95 5.68 3.26 -6.91
N THR A 96 4.84 3.81 -7.78
CA THR A 96 3.45 3.36 -7.93
C THR A 96 3.41 1.87 -8.33
N ARG A 97 2.25 1.23 -8.18
CA ARG A 97 2.08 -0.16 -8.65
C ARG A 97 2.37 -0.31 -10.15
N GLU A 98 2.00 0.69 -10.96
CA GLU A 98 2.29 0.70 -12.39
C GLU A 98 3.79 0.86 -12.68
N GLU A 99 4.48 1.79 -12.01
CA GLU A 99 5.93 1.94 -12.17
C GLU A 99 6.69 0.69 -11.71
N ALA A 100 6.24 0.03 -10.64
CA ALA A 100 6.82 -1.23 -10.16
C ALA A 100 6.61 -2.37 -11.18
N SER A 101 5.41 -2.46 -11.78
CA SER A 101 5.14 -3.40 -12.86
C SER A 101 6.07 -3.18 -14.06
N ARG A 102 6.22 -1.93 -14.52
CA ARG A 102 7.12 -1.59 -15.64
C ARG A 102 8.59 -1.89 -15.32
N ALA A 103 9.05 -1.56 -14.11
CA ALA A 103 10.42 -1.80 -13.69
C ALA A 103 10.80 -3.29 -13.70
N LEU A 104 9.85 -4.19 -13.43
CA LEU A 104 10.04 -5.64 -13.51
C LEU A 104 9.87 -6.20 -14.94
N ALA A 105 9.06 -5.56 -15.78
CA ALA A 105 8.93 -5.93 -17.19
C ALA A 105 10.22 -5.73 -17.99
N THR A 106 11.10 -4.79 -17.58
CA THR A 106 12.42 -4.55 -18.22
C THR A 106 13.52 -5.48 -17.70
N LEU A 107 13.24 -6.32 -16.71
CA LEU A 107 14.19 -7.30 -16.14
C LEU A 107 14.08 -8.70 -16.79
N HIS A 108 13.21 -8.86 -17.79
CA HIS A 108 13.07 -10.06 -18.62
C HIS A 108 13.53 -9.77 -20.05
#